data_AF-A0A9X2Z0I8-F1
#
_entry.id   AF-A0A9X2Z0I8-F1
#
_cell.length_a   1.000
_cell.length_b   1.000
_cell.length_c   1.000
_cell.angle_alpha   90.00
_cell.angle_beta   90.00
_cell.angle_gamma   90.00
#
_symmetry.space_group_name_H-M   'P 1'
#
loop_
_entity.id
_entity.type
_entity.pdbx_description
1 polymer ?
#
loop_
_entity_poly.entity_id
_entity_poly.type
_entity_poly.pdbx_seq_one_letter_code
_entity_poly.pdbx_strand_id
1 'polypeptide(L)'
;MDKETAEYIVTYFFSLLPEKEKLAWRHHSSILKLEDNDSPKLLEMYKRKGWITDKQEVLDLLKLGYDNFEINTAKKIIEEYPDKVFFNTCPKCKKLARTPNAKQCRFCGFDWHK
;
A
#
# COMPACT_ATOMS: atom_id res chain seq x y z
N MET A 1 -13.74 -5.64 -3.53
CA MET A 1 -12.79 -5.12 -2.53
C MET A 1 -12.86 -3.61 -2.60
N ASP A 2 -13.14 -2.97 -1.47
CA ASP A 2 -13.11 -1.51 -1.36
C ASP A 2 -11.68 -0.98 -1.22
N LYS A 3 -11.53 0.35 -1.34
CA LYS A 3 -10.24 1.02 -1.28
C LYS A 3 -9.54 0.89 0.09
N GLU A 4 -10.28 1.02 1.20
CA GLU A 4 -9.70 0.95 2.55
C GLU A 4 -9.07 -0.43 2.79
N THR A 5 -9.74 -1.49 2.35
CA THR A 5 -9.22 -2.86 2.41
C THR A 5 -7.98 -3.05 1.52
N ALA A 6 -7.97 -2.50 0.30
CA ALA A 6 -6.85 -2.63 -0.62
C ALA A 6 -5.59 -1.91 -0.10
N GLU A 7 -5.74 -0.67 0.38
CA GLU A 7 -4.68 0.14 0.97
C GLU A 7 -4.08 -0.57 2.20
N TYR A 8 -4.92 -1.13 3.07
CA TYR A 8 -4.47 -1.91 4.23
C TYR A 8 -3.58 -3.09 3.81
N ILE A 9 -3.97 -3.82 2.77
CA ILE A 9 -3.19 -4.97 2.28
C ILE A 9 -1.85 -4.51 1.71
N VAL A 10 -1.86 -3.56 0.77
CA VAL A 10 -0.66 -3.06 0.09
C VAL A 10 0.34 -2.45 1.08
N THR A 11 -0.17 -1.75 2.10
CA THR A 11 0.66 -1.08 3.11
C THR A 11 1.28 -2.07 4.09
N TYR A 12 0.47 -2.94 4.70
CA TYR A 12 0.93 -3.76 5.83
C TYR A 12 1.45 -5.14 5.43
N PHE A 13 1.11 -5.62 4.24
CA PHE A 13 1.63 -6.85 3.66
C PHE A 13 2.60 -6.55 2.51
N PHE A 14 3.27 -5.39 2.57
CA PHE A 14 4.22 -4.93 1.54
C PHE A 14 5.30 -5.95 1.19
N SER A 15 5.73 -6.77 2.15
CA SER A 15 6.70 -7.84 1.92
C SER A 15 6.22 -8.90 0.92
N LEU A 16 4.91 -9.13 0.85
CA LEU A 16 4.27 -10.10 -0.04
C LEU A 16 4.01 -9.56 -1.46
N LEU A 17 4.17 -8.25 -1.70
CA LEU A 17 4.01 -7.70 -3.03
C LEU A 17 5.04 -8.31 -3.99
N PRO A 18 4.67 -8.62 -5.25
CA PRO A 18 5.66 -8.96 -6.25
C PRO A 18 6.57 -7.77 -6.56
N GLU A 19 7.77 -8.02 -7.08
CA GLU A 19 8.81 -6.98 -7.21
C GLU A 19 8.42 -5.83 -8.15
N LYS A 20 7.63 -6.10 -9.21
CA LYS A 20 7.13 -5.06 -10.11
C LYS A 20 6.17 -4.12 -9.40
N GLU A 21 5.25 -4.67 -8.61
CA GLU A 21 4.29 -3.93 -7.80
C GLU A 21 4.99 -3.15 -6.68
N LYS A 22 6.01 -3.72 -6.01
CA LYS A 22 6.84 -2.97 -5.05
C LYS A 22 7.52 -1.76 -5.71
N LEU A 23 8.03 -1.94 -6.93
CA LEU A 23 8.66 -0.87 -7.67
C LEU A 23 7.65 0.18 -8.15
N ALA A 24 6.44 -0.22 -8.59
CA ALA A 24 5.35 0.69 -8.94
C ALA A 24 4.92 1.53 -7.74
N TRP A 25 4.75 0.90 -6.57
CA TRP A 25 4.43 1.58 -5.32
C TRP A 25 5.50 2.61 -4.94
N ARG A 26 6.79 2.22 -5.00
CA ARG A 26 7.92 3.12 -4.72
C ARG A 26 7.99 4.28 -5.71
N HIS A 27 7.77 4.00 -7.00
CA HIS A 27 7.73 5.02 -8.04
C HIS A 27 6.65 6.04 -7.72
N HIS A 28 5.41 5.60 -7.53
CA HIS A 28 4.29 6.49 -7.26
C HIS A 28 4.51 7.32 -5.99
N SER A 29 4.92 6.69 -4.88
CA SER A 29 5.22 7.39 -3.63
C SER A 29 6.35 8.42 -3.78
N SER A 30 7.35 8.14 -4.62
CA SER A 30 8.47 9.06 -4.88
C SER A 30 8.04 10.26 -5.72
N ILE A 31 7.18 10.05 -6.73
CA ILE A 31 6.64 11.13 -7.57
C ILE A 31 5.76 12.07 -6.72
N LEU A 32 4.84 11.56 -5.92
CA LEU A 32 4.00 12.39 -5.03
C LEU A 32 4.86 13.28 -4.11
N LYS A 33 5.92 12.73 -3.52
CA LYS A 33 6.84 13.51 -2.64
C LYS A 33 7.64 14.57 -3.38
N LEU A 34 7.86 14.42 -4.68
CA LEU A 34 8.54 15.41 -5.51
C LEU A 34 7.59 16.51 -5.98
N GLU A 35 6.32 16.17 -6.27
CA GLU A 35 5.29 17.17 -6.56
C GLU A 35 5.09 18.12 -5.35
N ASP A 36 5.17 17.58 -4.13
CA ASP A 36 5.12 18.36 -2.89
C ASP A 36 6.44 19.10 -2.56
N ASN A 37 7.54 18.78 -3.24
CA ASN A 37 8.88 19.27 -2.90
C ASN A 37 9.77 19.36 -4.15
N ASP A 38 9.86 20.57 -4.73
CA ASP A 38 10.67 20.83 -5.93
C ASP A 38 12.18 20.92 -5.58
N SER A 39 12.75 19.75 -5.25
CA SER A 39 14.15 19.59 -4.89
C SER A 39 14.87 18.74 -5.93
N PRO A 40 15.70 19.34 -6.80
CA PRO A 40 16.49 18.60 -7.80
C PRO A 40 17.41 17.53 -7.18
N LYS A 41 17.92 17.79 -5.97
CA LYS A 41 18.75 16.82 -5.22
C LYS A 41 17.95 15.58 -4.80
N LEU A 42 16.69 15.77 -4.43
CA LEU A 42 15.80 14.69 -4.05
C LEU A 42 15.48 13.79 -5.26
N LEU A 43 15.21 14.41 -6.41
CA LEU A 43 14.99 13.70 -7.67
C LEU A 43 16.21 12.85 -8.05
N GLU A 44 17.41 13.42 -7.99
CA GLU A 44 18.64 12.70 -8.30
C GLU A 44 18.86 11.52 -7.35
N MET A 45 18.61 11.71 -6.05
CA MET A 45 18.71 10.65 -5.05
C MET A 45 17.72 9.51 -5.34
N TYR A 46 16.46 9.81 -5.65
CA TYR A 46 15.44 8.80 -5.96
C TYR A 46 15.78 8.00 -7.22
N LYS A 47 16.32 8.66 -8.26
CA LYS A 47 16.83 7.98 -9.46
C LYS A 47 18.00 7.06 -9.13
N ARG A 48 19.00 7.54 -8.38
CA ARG A 48 20.18 6.75 -7.96
C ARG A 48 19.79 5.52 -7.12
N LYS A 49 18.74 5.63 -6.29
CA LYS A 49 18.22 4.53 -5.48
C LYS A 49 17.29 3.58 -6.26
N GLY A 50 16.99 3.88 -7.52
CA GLY A 50 16.07 3.09 -8.34
C GLY A 50 14.62 3.14 -7.84
N TRP A 51 14.25 4.20 -7.12
CA TRP A 51 12.87 4.37 -6.62
C TRP A 51 11.96 4.96 -7.69
N ILE A 52 12.51 5.74 -8.61
CA ILE A 52 11.85 6.16 -9.84
C ILE A 52 12.38 5.26 -10.96
N THR A 53 11.47 4.86 -11.85
CA THR A 53 11.74 3.91 -12.94
C THR A 53 11.06 4.38 -14.21
N ASP A 54 11.72 4.13 -15.35
CA ASP A 54 11.18 4.38 -16.68
C ASP A 54 10.72 3.07 -17.36
N LYS A 55 10.73 1.95 -16.61
CA LYS A 55 10.30 0.64 -17.12
C LYS A 55 8.80 0.65 -17.42
N GLN A 56 8.45 0.56 -18.70
CA GLN A 56 7.06 0.58 -19.15
C GLN A 56 6.18 -0.46 -18.46
N GLU A 57 6.69 -1.69 -18.26
CA GLU A 57 5.96 -2.75 -17.57
C GLU A 57 5.57 -2.41 -16.11
N VAL A 58 6.31 -1.52 -15.45
CA VAL A 58 6.01 -1.03 -14.10
C VAL A 58 5.02 0.12 -14.17
N LEU A 59 5.24 1.05 -15.10
CA LEU A 59 4.35 2.20 -15.32
C LEU A 59 2.95 1.76 -15.77
N ASP A 60 2.86 0.65 -16.49
CA ASP A 60 1.61 0.04 -16.93
C ASP A 60 0.70 -0.38 -15.78
N LEU A 61 1.28 -0.76 -14.63
CA LEU A 61 0.52 -1.08 -13.42
C LEU A 61 -0.21 0.14 -12.85
N LEU A 62 0.26 1.35 -13.16
CA LEU A 62 -0.28 2.62 -12.66
C LEU A 62 -1.20 3.33 -13.66
N LYS A 63 -1.31 2.85 -14.91
CA LYS A 63 -2.06 3.51 -16.01
C LYS A 63 -3.53 3.77 -15.69
N LEU A 64 -4.17 2.88 -14.93
CA LEU A 64 -5.58 3.00 -14.54
C LEU A 64 -5.78 3.84 -13.26
N GLY A 65 -4.72 4.49 -12.77
CA GLY A 65 -4.72 5.22 -11.50
C GLY A 65 -4.28 4.36 -10.31
N TYR A 66 -3.81 5.04 -9.27
CA TYR A 66 -3.23 4.40 -8.09
C TYR A 66 -4.24 3.56 -7.28
N ASP A 67 -5.49 4.02 -7.17
CA ASP A 67 -6.56 3.26 -6.49
C ASP A 67 -6.80 1.89 -7.16
N ASN A 68 -6.80 1.84 -8.50
CA ASN A 68 -6.94 0.60 -9.25
C ASN A 68 -5.71 -0.30 -9.11
N PHE A 69 -4.51 0.31 -9.07
CA PHE A 69 -3.28 -0.41 -8.77
C PHE A 69 -3.35 -1.10 -7.41
N GLU A 70 -3.79 -0.41 -6.36
CA GLU A 70 -3.91 -0.98 -5.02
C GLU A 70 -4.91 -2.13 -4.98
N ILE A 71 -6.10 -1.95 -5.57
CA ILE A 71 -7.14 -2.99 -5.62
C ILE A 71 -6.65 -4.24 -6.35
N ASN A 72 -6.00 -4.08 -7.50
CA ASN A 72 -5.52 -5.20 -8.30
C ASN A 72 -4.36 -5.93 -7.60
N THR A 73 -3.44 -5.17 -6.99
CA THR A 73 -2.31 -5.72 -6.24
C THR A 73 -2.79 -6.49 -5.01
N ALA A 74 -3.74 -5.93 -4.26
CA ALA A 74 -4.32 -6.58 -3.09
C ALA A 74 -5.04 -7.89 -3.45
N LYS A 75 -5.81 -7.93 -4.55
CA LYS A 75 -6.44 -9.17 -5.04
C LYS A 75 -5.41 -10.26 -5.35
N LYS A 76 -4.35 -9.92 -6.10
CA LYS A 76 -3.26 -10.86 -6.41
C LYS A 76 -2.64 -11.46 -5.15
N ILE A 77 -2.38 -10.64 -4.13
CA ILE A 77 -1.75 -11.10 -2.88
C ILE A 77 -2.70 -12.03 -2.10
N ILE A 78 -4.00 -11.74 -2.05
CA ILE A 78 -4.96 -12.64 -1.39
C ILE A 78 -5.02 -13.97 -2.14
N GLU A 79 -5.02 -13.95 -3.47
CA GLU A 79 -5.07 -15.16 -4.30
C GLU A 79 -3.79 -16.00 -4.14
N GLU A 80 -2.62 -15.36 -4.08
CA GLU A 80 -1.32 -16.05 -3.99
C GLU A 80 -0.94 -16.46 -2.55
N TYR A 81 -1.38 -15.70 -1.55
CA TYR A 81 -1.02 -15.89 -0.14
C TYR A 81 -2.23 -15.81 0.81
N PRO A 82 -3.29 -16.63 0.61
CA PRO A 82 -4.53 -16.53 1.38
C PRO A 82 -4.30 -16.70 2.89
N ASP A 83 -3.36 -17.56 3.30
CA ASP A 83 -3.08 -17.83 4.72
C ASP A 83 -2.19 -16.79 5.40
N LYS A 84 -1.57 -15.89 4.62
CA LYS A 84 -0.67 -14.86 5.17
C LYS A 84 -1.37 -13.52 5.37
N VAL A 85 -2.45 -13.25 4.64
CA VAL A 85 -3.21 -12.01 4.74
C VAL A 85 -4.29 -12.16 5.80
N PHE A 86 -4.27 -11.28 6.81
CA PHE A 86 -5.29 -11.26 7.87
C PHE A 86 -5.78 -9.84 8.14
N PHE A 87 -7.05 -9.74 8.54
CA PHE A 87 -7.71 -8.47 8.82
C PHE A 87 -7.92 -8.31 10.32
N ASN A 88 -7.29 -7.30 10.90
CA ASN A 88 -7.61 -6.89 12.25
C ASN A 88 -8.90 -6.08 12.23
N THR A 89 -10.00 -6.64 12.73
CA THR A 89 -11.29 -5.95 12.80
C THR A 89 -11.65 -5.67 14.26
N CYS A 90 -12.30 -4.54 14.50
CA CYS A 90 -12.74 -4.21 15.85
C CYS A 90 -13.72 -5.29 16.36
N PRO A 91 -13.48 -5.90 17.53
CA PRO A 91 -14.37 -6.94 18.04
C PRO A 91 -15.78 -6.42 18.37
N LYS A 92 -15.93 -5.11 18.64
CA LYS A 92 -17.21 -4.45 18.95
C LYS A 92 -17.99 -4.01 17.69
N CYS A 93 -17.38 -3.23 16.80
CA CYS A 93 -18.09 -2.67 15.63
C CYS A 93 -17.76 -3.34 14.29
N LYS A 94 -16.87 -4.34 14.28
CA LYS A 94 -16.46 -5.13 13.10
C LYS A 94 -15.79 -4.38 11.95
N LYS A 95 -15.59 -3.06 12.07
CA LYS A 95 -14.84 -2.26 11.10
C LYS A 95 -13.35 -2.60 11.12
N LEU A 96 -12.69 -2.46 9.98
CA LEU A 96 -11.24 -2.68 9.80
C LEU A 96 -10.44 -1.72 10.69
N ALA A 97 -9.48 -2.24 11.44
CA ALA A 97 -8.60 -1.43 12.27
C ALA A 97 -7.53 -0.74 11.43
N ARG A 98 -6.94 0.34 11.96
CA ARG A 98 -5.96 1.16 11.21
C ARG A 98 -4.72 0.37 10.78
N THR A 99 -4.29 -0.59 11.60
CA THR A 99 -3.10 -1.44 11.37
C THR A 99 -3.40 -2.86 11.83
N PRO A 100 -2.64 -3.88 11.37
CA PRO A 100 -2.79 -5.26 11.85
C PRO A 100 -2.58 -5.42 13.36
N ASN A 101 -1.80 -4.55 13.97
CA ASN A 101 -1.45 -4.61 15.39
C ASN A 101 -2.25 -3.63 16.26
N ALA A 102 -3.19 -2.87 15.68
CA ALA A 102 -3.99 -1.90 16.41
C ALA A 102 -4.83 -2.58 17.49
N LYS A 103 -4.78 -2.05 18.71
CA LYS A 103 -5.58 -2.52 19.86
C LYS A 103 -6.67 -1.54 20.30
N GLN A 104 -6.95 -0.52 19.50
CA GLN A 104 -8.01 0.46 19.75
C GLN A 104 -8.73 0.82 18.45
N CYS A 105 -10.06 0.90 18.50
CA CYS A 105 -10.90 1.21 17.33
C CYS A 105 -10.95 2.71 17.07
N ARG A 106 -10.56 3.15 15.87
CA ARG A 106 -10.71 4.53 15.41
C ARG A 106 -12.15 5.00 15.19
N PHE A 107 -13.12 4.07 15.12
CA PHE A 107 -14.51 4.37 14.80
C PHE A 107 -15.43 4.41 16.02
N CYS A 108 -15.23 3.51 16.99
CA CYS A 108 -16.09 3.40 18.17
C CYS A 108 -15.35 3.54 19.51
N GLY A 109 -14.03 3.79 19.48
CA GLY A 109 -13.20 3.97 20.67
C GLY A 109 -12.97 2.70 21.50
N PHE A 110 -13.51 1.55 21.12
CA PHE A 110 -13.32 0.30 21.86
C PHE A 110 -11.83 -0.06 21.95
N ASP A 111 -11.39 -0.39 23.16
CA ASP A 111 -10.01 -0.72 23.51
C ASP A 111 -9.92 -2.22 23.86
N TRP A 112 -9.00 -2.93 23.19
CA TRP A 112 -8.69 -4.33 23.42
C TRP A 112 -7.20 -4.58 23.71
N HIS A 113 -6.55 -3.70 24.47
CA HIS A 113 -5.16 -3.88 24.91
C HIS A 113 -4.92 -5.08 25.84
N LYS A 114 -5.99 -5.72 26.35
CA LYS A 114 -5.96 -6.83 27.32
C LYS A 114 -4.90 -7.89 27.04
#